data_AF-A0AAV0DDX4-F1
#
_entry.id   AF-A0AAV0DDX4-F1
#
_cell.length_a   1.000
_cell.length_b   1.000
_cell.length_c   1.000
_cell.angle_alpha   90.00
_cell.angle_beta   90.00
_cell.angle_gamma   90.00
#
_symmetry.space_group_name_H-M   'P 1'
#
loop_
_entity.id
_entity.type
_entity.pdbx_description
1 polymer ?
#
loop_
_entity_poly.entity_id
_entity_poly.type
_entity_poly.pdbx_seq_one_letter_code
_entity_poly.pdbx_strand_id
1 'polypeptide(L)'
;MVRKRRDRFSELPVDLLDKILGCMPILHAARLAVLSTLWRDAWFSLTALDFDDGFSRHISDKYNAHYADSDRRTQRAIYDNDNVDILISMSFYIINKVLMHHNGPIHKFCFGVHNFERDSLGSRVLDIYQWLTFVTQKGVEEIRLNFDKDDGFLLPSCIFSCKTLRKLRLYGSSYDTLSAPCVLPNFTSLYFDEVEFEHSGHTIDAPMLENLSFFSCYETLFHFNVTAPRLSTLTFQGCSYDRIKGNLPVKYSTWESVSTLVLDGYTIEVC
;
A
#
# COMPACT_ATOMS: atom_id res chain seq x y z
N MET A 1 29.86 -44.15 2.37
CA MET A 1 29.50 -42.71 2.48
C MET A 1 28.74 -42.31 1.22
N VAL A 2 27.41 -42.14 1.31
CA VAL A 2 26.63 -41.63 0.17
C VAL A 2 26.84 -40.11 0.12
N ARG A 3 27.48 -39.61 -0.95
CA ARG A 3 27.51 -38.16 -1.25
C ARG A 3 26.06 -37.72 -1.46
N LYS A 4 25.49 -37.01 -0.48
CA LYS A 4 24.21 -36.32 -0.65
C LYS A 4 24.39 -35.34 -1.82
N ARG A 5 23.77 -35.64 -2.97
CA ARG A 5 23.81 -34.79 -4.15
C ARG A 5 23.27 -33.44 -3.70
N ARG A 6 24.13 -32.41 -3.60
CA ARG A 6 23.70 -31.07 -3.22
C ARG A 6 22.72 -30.62 -4.29
N ASP A 7 21.51 -30.28 -3.85
CA ASP A 7 20.50 -29.73 -4.73
C ASP A 7 20.99 -28.37 -5.22
N ARG A 8 20.97 -28.14 -6.54
CA ARG A 8 21.43 -26.88 -7.15
C ARG A 8 20.62 -25.68 -6.63
N PHE A 9 19.38 -25.92 -6.17
CA PHE A 9 18.56 -24.91 -5.53
C PHE A 9 19.01 -24.53 -4.11
N SER A 10 19.83 -25.36 -3.46
CA SER A 10 20.45 -25.08 -2.16
C SER A 10 21.75 -24.28 -2.26
N GLU A 11 22.25 -24.02 -3.48
CA GLU A 11 23.48 -23.26 -3.75
C GLU A 11 23.20 -21.82 -4.20
N LEU A 12 21.93 -21.43 -4.28
CA LEU A 12 21.53 -20.07 -4.65
C LEU A 12 21.88 -19.07 -3.54
N PRO A 13 22.52 -17.93 -3.87
CA PRO A 13 22.68 -16.80 -2.95
C PRO A 13 21.33 -16.32 -2.41
N VAL A 14 21.31 -15.88 -1.15
CA VAL A 14 20.11 -15.38 -0.47
C VAL A 14 19.45 -14.24 -1.25
N ASP A 15 20.23 -13.33 -1.81
CA ASP A 15 19.73 -12.19 -2.62
C ASP A 15 18.97 -12.63 -3.88
N LEU A 16 19.31 -13.79 -4.46
CA LEU A 16 18.56 -14.33 -5.60
C LEU A 16 17.27 -15.00 -5.15
N LEU A 17 17.28 -15.68 -4.00
CA LEU A 17 16.07 -16.25 -3.43
C LEU A 17 15.06 -15.17 -3.06
N ASP A 18 15.50 -14.07 -2.45
CA ASP A 18 14.67 -12.91 -2.15
C ASP A 18 13.99 -12.36 -3.41
N LYS A 19 14.75 -12.17 -4.50
CA LYS A 19 14.20 -11.74 -5.80
C LYS A 19 13.20 -12.75 -6.38
N ILE A 20 13.53 -14.04 -6.36
CA ILE A 20 12.64 -15.09 -6.87
C ILE A 20 11.32 -15.10 -6.08
N LEU A 21 11.40 -15.08 -4.75
CA LEU A 21 10.24 -15.07 -3.87
C LEU A 21 9.42 -13.78 -4.05
N GLY A 22 10.08 -12.63 -4.15
CA GLY A 22 9.44 -11.32 -4.33
C GLY A 22 8.79 -11.11 -5.70
N CYS A 23 9.09 -11.95 -6.70
CA CYS A 23 8.43 -11.93 -8.01
C CYS A 23 7.15 -12.78 -8.07
N MET A 24 6.76 -13.44 -6.98
CA MET A 24 5.56 -14.26 -6.93
C MET A 24 4.54 -13.68 -5.95
N PRO A 25 3.24 -14.02 -6.10
CA PRO A 25 2.27 -13.71 -5.06
C PRO A 25 2.69 -14.35 -3.74
N ILE A 26 2.47 -13.63 -2.64
CA ILE A 26 3.06 -13.93 -1.33
C ILE A 26 2.75 -15.37 -0.84
N LEU A 27 1.60 -15.91 -1.21
CA LEU A 27 1.19 -17.28 -0.87
C LEU A 27 1.98 -18.35 -1.63
N HIS A 28 2.40 -18.08 -2.86
CA HIS A 28 3.30 -18.97 -3.60
C HIS A 28 4.71 -18.93 -3.00
N ALA A 29 5.20 -17.74 -2.64
CA ALA A 29 6.46 -17.59 -1.92
C ALA A 29 6.45 -18.39 -0.59
N ALA A 30 5.38 -18.28 0.20
CA ALA A 30 5.21 -19.04 1.45
C ALA A 30 5.23 -20.56 1.23
N ARG A 31 4.63 -21.06 0.14
CA ARG A 31 4.64 -22.49 -0.21
C ARG A 31 6.04 -23.01 -0.47
N LEU A 32 6.94 -22.20 -1.04
CA LEU A 32 8.32 -22.63 -1.30
C LEU A 32 9.15 -22.76 -0.02
N ALA A 33 8.72 -22.19 1.11
CA ALA A 33 9.40 -22.33 2.40
C ALA A 33 9.46 -23.78 2.92
N VAL A 34 8.69 -24.71 2.34
CA VAL A 34 8.73 -26.13 2.71
C VAL A 34 9.82 -26.92 1.97
N LEU A 35 10.40 -26.35 0.91
CA LEU A 35 11.36 -27.06 0.05
C LEU A 35 12.68 -27.34 0.76
N SER A 36 13.16 -26.40 1.59
CA SER A 36 14.34 -26.58 2.44
C SER A 36 14.42 -25.48 3.51
N THR A 37 15.39 -25.61 4.42
CA THR A 37 15.67 -24.56 5.42
C THR A 37 16.08 -23.25 4.77
N LEU A 38 16.85 -23.29 3.68
CA LEU A 38 17.31 -22.08 2.99
C LEU A 38 16.14 -21.26 2.43
N TRP A 39 15.17 -21.92 1.80
CA TRP A 39 13.97 -21.26 1.27
C TRP A 39 13.05 -20.76 2.39
N ARG A 40 13.01 -21.47 3.52
CA ARG A 40 12.31 -21.03 4.72
C ARG A 40 12.93 -19.77 5.32
N ASP A 41 14.25 -19.73 5.43
CA ASP A 41 14.98 -18.58 5.96
C ASP A 41 14.80 -17.37 5.04
N ALA A 42 14.88 -17.57 3.72
CA ALA A 42 14.61 -16.54 2.73
C ALA A 42 13.17 -16.01 2.83
N TRP A 43 12.18 -16.88 3.05
CA TRP A 43 10.79 -16.47 3.29
C TRP A 43 10.63 -15.58 4.52
N PHE A 44 11.26 -15.93 5.65
CA PHE A 44 11.19 -15.12 6.88
C PHE A 44 11.98 -13.80 6.81
N SER A 45 12.85 -13.65 5.80
CA SER A 45 13.62 -12.44 5.52
C SER A 45 13.21 -11.73 4.23
N LEU A 46 12.06 -12.09 3.65
CA LEU A 46 11.59 -11.58 2.37
C LEU A 46 11.43 -10.05 2.36
N THR A 47 12.15 -9.36 1.47
CA THR A 47 12.21 -7.89 1.47
C THR A 47 10.95 -7.24 0.91
N ALA A 48 10.15 -7.97 0.12
CA ALA A 48 8.91 -7.48 -0.47
C ALA A 48 7.72 -8.29 0.06
N LEU A 49 6.94 -7.68 0.95
CA LEU A 49 5.69 -8.25 1.47
C LEU A 49 4.51 -7.64 0.74
N ASP A 50 3.82 -8.44 -0.07
CA ASP A 50 2.73 -7.98 -0.93
C ASP A 50 1.40 -8.65 -0.53
N PHE A 51 0.59 -7.94 0.24
CA PHE A 51 -0.76 -8.34 0.67
C PHE A 51 -1.82 -7.53 -0.09
N ASP A 52 -1.76 -7.58 -1.42
CA ASP A 52 -2.68 -6.90 -2.32
C ASP A 52 -4.03 -7.63 -2.51
N ASP A 53 -4.84 -7.16 -3.45
CA ASP A 53 -6.14 -7.76 -3.77
C ASP A 53 -6.02 -9.21 -4.26
N GLY A 54 -4.86 -9.59 -4.82
CA GLY A 54 -4.55 -10.97 -5.16
C GLY A 54 -4.50 -11.86 -3.93
N PHE A 55 -3.89 -11.39 -2.85
CA PHE A 55 -3.90 -12.07 -1.55
C PHE A 55 -5.33 -12.21 -1.01
N SER A 56 -6.09 -11.12 -0.94
CA SER A 56 -7.47 -11.11 -0.42
C SER A 56 -8.40 -12.01 -1.23
N ARG A 57 -8.31 -11.96 -2.56
CA ARG A 57 -9.07 -12.83 -3.47
C ARG A 57 -8.74 -14.30 -3.25
N HIS A 58 -7.46 -14.65 -3.05
CA HIS A 58 -7.08 -16.03 -2.79
C HIS A 58 -7.65 -16.57 -1.47
N ILE A 59 -7.68 -15.76 -0.41
CA ILE A 59 -8.29 -16.16 0.86
C ILE A 59 -9.79 -16.40 0.67
N SER A 60 -10.48 -15.48 -0.01
CA SER A 60 -11.90 -15.61 -0.34
C SER A 60 -12.19 -16.86 -1.17
N ASP A 61 -11.45 -17.10 -2.26
CA ASP A 61 -11.62 -18.26 -3.13
C ASP A 61 -11.44 -19.57 -2.36
N LYS A 62 -10.42 -19.64 -1.49
CA LYS A 62 -10.15 -20.84 -0.70
C LYS A 62 -11.23 -21.08 0.37
N TYR A 63 -11.71 -20.02 0.99
CA TYR A 63 -12.81 -20.09 1.95
C TYR A 63 -14.09 -20.57 1.24
N ASN A 64 -14.49 -19.92 0.14
CA ASN A 64 -15.65 -20.28 -0.65
C ASN A 64 -15.58 -21.74 -1.16
N ALA A 65 -14.42 -22.18 -1.66
CA ALA A 65 -14.22 -23.55 -2.11
C ALA A 65 -14.39 -24.59 -0.98
N HIS A 66 -13.93 -24.28 0.24
CA HIS A 66 -14.08 -25.17 1.40
C HIS A 66 -15.55 -25.41 1.76
N TYR A 67 -16.42 -24.43 1.53
CA TYR A 67 -17.85 -24.51 1.86
C TYR A 67 -18.75 -24.77 0.65
N ALA A 68 -18.18 -24.97 -0.55
CA ALA A 68 -18.96 -25.22 -1.76
C ALA A 68 -19.89 -26.43 -1.63
N ASP A 69 -19.47 -27.47 -0.91
CA ASP A 69 -20.23 -28.70 -0.68
C ASP A 69 -21.10 -28.68 0.59
N SER A 70 -21.18 -27.55 1.31
CA SER A 70 -22.00 -27.42 2.51
C SER A 70 -23.50 -27.35 2.22
N ASP A 71 -24.33 -27.64 3.22
CA ASP A 71 -25.78 -27.63 3.02
C ASP A 71 -26.33 -26.21 2.74
N ARG A 72 -27.52 -26.13 2.12
CA ARG A 72 -28.12 -24.85 1.68
C ARG A 72 -28.38 -23.85 2.82
N ARG A 73 -28.51 -24.30 4.08
CA ARG A 73 -28.67 -23.40 5.23
C ARG A 73 -27.31 -22.82 5.63
N THR A 74 -26.27 -23.65 5.65
CA THR A 74 -24.87 -23.22 5.87
C THR A 74 -24.41 -22.26 4.77
N GLN A 75 -24.72 -22.55 3.50
CA GLN A 75 -24.41 -21.64 2.39
C GLN A 75 -25.07 -20.27 2.56
N ARG A 76 -26.35 -20.19 2.95
CA ARG A 76 -27.02 -18.90 3.19
C ARG A 76 -26.36 -18.09 4.31
N ALA A 77 -26.05 -18.71 5.44
CA ALA A 77 -25.33 -18.04 6.53
C ALA A 77 -23.92 -17.57 6.13
N ILE A 78 -23.30 -18.22 5.14
CA ILE A 78 -21.99 -17.84 4.57
C ILE A 78 -22.10 -16.74 3.51
N TYR A 79 -23.28 -16.45 2.94
CA TYR A 79 -23.43 -15.37 1.97
C TYR A 79 -24.09 -14.11 2.56
N ASP A 80 -24.42 -14.13 3.85
CA ASP A 80 -24.77 -12.94 4.63
C ASP A 80 -23.48 -12.21 5.09
N ASN A 81 -23.60 -10.96 5.55
CA ASN A 81 -22.48 -10.05 5.89
C ASN A 81 -21.41 -10.64 6.83
N ASP A 82 -21.75 -11.65 7.64
CA ASP A 82 -20.83 -12.37 8.53
C ASP A 82 -19.60 -12.96 7.82
N ASN A 83 -19.69 -13.25 6.51
CA ASN A 83 -18.55 -13.76 5.73
C ASN A 83 -17.43 -12.73 5.55
N VAL A 84 -17.82 -11.47 5.37
CA VAL A 84 -16.88 -10.37 5.15
C VAL A 84 -15.96 -10.22 6.38
N ASP A 85 -16.54 -10.20 7.58
CA ASP A 85 -15.79 -10.12 8.84
C ASP A 85 -14.88 -11.33 9.09
N ILE A 86 -15.32 -12.54 8.71
CA ILE A 86 -14.51 -13.76 8.81
C ILE A 86 -13.30 -13.65 7.87
N LEU A 87 -13.50 -13.23 6.61
CA LEU A 87 -12.42 -13.06 5.64
C LEU A 87 -11.41 -11.99 6.07
N ILE A 88 -11.88 -10.87 6.63
CA ILE A 88 -11.02 -9.84 7.25
C ILE A 88 -10.22 -10.47 8.38
N SER A 89 -10.89 -11.14 9.31
CA SER A 89 -10.26 -11.73 10.49
C SER A 89 -9.19 -12.76 10.10
N MET A 90 -9.46 -13.60 9.11
CA MET A 90 -8.49 -14.56 8.56
C MET A 90 -7.30 -13.86 7.91
N SER A 91 -7.56 -12.84 7.08
CA SER A 91 -6.52 -12.07 6.40
C SER A 91 -5.60 -11.39 7.40
N PHE A 92 -6.17 -10.70 8.38
CA PHE A 92 -5.43 -10.02 9.45
C PHE A 92 -4.65 -11.01 10.31
N TYR A 93 -5.23 -12.17 10.64
CA TYR A 93 -4.50 -13.22 11.37
C TYR A 93 -3.27 -13.68 10.60
N ILE A 94 -3.40 -13.93 9.30
CA ILE A 94 -2.28 -14.36 8.45
C ILE A 94 -1.22 -13.27 8.36
N ILE A 95 -1.60 -12.02 8.08
CA ILE A 95 -0.67 -10.88 8.00
C ILE A 95 0.08 -10.73 9.33
N ASN A 96 -0.64 -10.69 10.46
CA ASN A 96 -0.04 -10.65 11.80
C ASN A 96 0.97 -11.79 12.00
N LYS A 97 0.63 -13.02 11.62
CA LYS A 97 1.53 -14.16 11.75
C LYS A 97 2.78 -14.02 10.89
N VAL A 98 2.67 -13.53 9.66
CA VAL A 98 3.83 -13.29 8.78
C VAL A 98 4.74 -12.23 9.39
N LEU A 99 4.19 -11.07 9.77
CA LEU A 99 4.95 -9.97 10.34
C LEU A 99 5.64 -10.36 11.66
N MET A 100 4.96 -11.09 12.54
CA MET A 100 5.51 -11.56 13.82
C MET A 100 6.71 -12.51 13.68
N HIS A 101 6.82 -13.23 12.57
CA HIS A 101 7.95 -14.14 12.31
C HIS A 101 8.98 -13.53 11.36
N HIS A 102 8.78 -12.28 10.92
CA HIS A 102 9.67 -11.62 9.98
C HIS A 102 10.96 -11.14 10.62
N ASN A 103 12.09 -11.73 10.22
CA ASN A 103 13.41 -11.47 10.83
C ASN A 103 14.32 -10.58 9.96
N GLY A 104 14.00 -10.36 8.69
CA GLY A 104 14.79 -9.53 7.77
C GLY A 104 14.37 -8.05 7.73
N PRO A 105 15.03 -7.24 6.87
CA PRO A 105 14.52 -5.94 6.46
C PRO A 105 13.24 -6.09 5.64
N ILE A 106 12.48 -5.01 5.51
CA ILE A 106 11.31 -4.93 4.62
C ILE A 106 11.55 -3.69 3.78
N HIS A 107 11.73 -3.84 2.47
CA HIS A 107 11.92 -2.72 1.54
C HIS A 107 10.61 -2.31 0.87
N LYS A 108 9.71 -3.26 0.62
CA LYS A 108 8.40 -3.01 0.01
C LYS A 108 7.29 -3.63 0.87
N PHE A 109 6.27 -2.85 1.17
CA PHE A 109 5.07 -3.30 1.85
C PHE A 109 3.83 -2.86 1.07
N CYS A 110 3.04 -3.83 0.62
CA CYS A 110 1.71 -3.57 0.06
C CYS A 110 0.66 -4.17 0.99
N PHE A 111 -0.40 -3.41 1.25
CA PHE A 111 -1.57 -3.89 1.95
C PHE A 111 -2.82 -3.33 1.29
N GLY A 112 -3.76 -4.20 0.96
CA GLY A 112 -5.01 -3.84 0.31
C GLY A 112 -6.23 -4.54 0.90
N VAL A 113 -7.28 -3.77 1.12
CA VAL A 113 -8.58 -4.21 1.60
C VAL A 113 -9.59 -3.79 0.54
N HIS A 114 -10.04 -4.75 -0.29
CA HIS A 114 -11.04 -4.50 -1.33
C HIS A 114 -12.27 -5.37 -1.13
N ASN A 115 -13.45 -4.78 -1.36
CA ASN A 115 -14.77 -5.41 -1.29
C ASN A 115 -15.24 -5.74 0.14
N PHE A 116 -14.87 -4.94 1.13
CA PHE A 116 -15.37 -5.10 2.49
C PHE A 116 -16.42 -4.03 2.76
N GLU A 117 -17.45 -4.36 3.55
CA GLU A 117 -18.51 -3.41 3.85
C GLU A 117 -17.98 -2.21 4.63
N ARG A 118 -18.64 -1.07 4.44
CA ARG A 118 -18.39 0.18 5.15
C ARG A 118 -18.23 -0.07 6.65
N ASP A 119 -17.21 0.56 7.25
CA ASP A 119 -16.98 0.61 8.70
C ASP A 119 -16.38 -0.67 9.35
N SER A 120 -16.12 -1.73 8.56
CA SER A 120 -15.49 -2.96 9.06
C SER A 120 -14.03 -2.77 9.52
N LEU A 121 -13.34 -1.78 8.95
CA LEU A 121 -11.93 -1.50 9.23
C LEU A 121 -11.71 -0.75 10.55
N GLY A 122 -12.71 -0.02 11.04
CA GLY A 122 -12.61 0.78 12.27
C GLY A 122 -12.19 -0.04 13.49
N SER A 123 -12.71 -1.27 13.61
CA SER A 123 -12.35 -2.19 14.70
C SER A 123 -10.91 -2.71 14.64
N ARG A 124 -10.26 -2.65 13.47
CA ARG A 124 -8.94 -3.23 13.19
C ARG A 124 -7.88 -2.19 12.83
N VAL A 125 -8.20 -0.90 12.93
CA VAL A 125 -7.27 0.19 12.61
C VAL A 125 -5.97 0.10 13.42
N LEU A 126 -6.06 -0.39 14.67
CA LEU A 126 -4.92 -0.58 15.55
C LEU A 126 -3.95 -1.67 15.05
N ASP A 127 -4.46 -2.75 14.44
CA ASP A 127 -3.60 -3.77 13.81
C ASP A 127 -2.79 -3.13 12.68
N ILE A 128 -3.45 -2.35 11.81
CA ILE A 128 -2.80 -1.70 10.68
C ILE A 128 -1.74 -0.71 11.16
N TYR A 129 -2.03 0.08 12.19
CA TYR A 129 -1.06 1.01 12.77
C TYR A 129 0.16 0.28 13.37
N GLN A 130 -0.05 -0.88 14.00
CA GLN A 130 1.04 -1.73 14.48
C GLN A 130 1.87 -2.27 13.34
N TRP A 131 1.25 -2.70 12.23
CA TRP A 131 1.96 -3.16 11.04
C TRP A 131 2.79 -2.06 10.43
N LEU A 132 2.21 -0.88 10.22
CA LEU A 132 2.89 0.30 9.67
C LEU A 132 4.07 0.73 10.56
N THR A 133 3.89 0.69 11.88
CA THR A 133 4.99 0.94 12.84
C THR A 133 6.09 -0.11 12.72
N PHE A 134 5.72 -1.39 12.62
CA PHE A 134 6.69 -2.47 12.47
C PHE A 134 7.49 -2.36 11.16
N VAL A 135 6.83 -2.17 10.01
CA VAL A 135 7.52 -2.11 8.72
C VAL A 135 8.37 -0.85 8.57
N THR A 136 7.97 0.27 9.16
CA THR A 136 8.79 1.49 9.18
C THR A 136 10.05 1.30 10.04
N GLN A 137 9.98 0.55 11.14
CA GLN A 137 11.15 0.15 11.93
C GLN A 137 12.08 -0.83 11.19
N LYS A 138 11.55 -1.56 10.20
CA LYS A 138 12.30 -2.49 9.34
C LYS A 138 12.93 -1.85 8.11
N GLY A 139 12.83 -0.53 7.97
CA GLY A 139 13.51 0.23 6.91
C GLY A 139 12.79 0.24 5.57
N VAL A 140 11.45 0.23 5.57
CA VAL A 140 10.64 0.27 4.34
C VAL A 140 10.96 1.46 3.44
N GLU A 141 11.03 1.19 2.14
CA GLU A 141 11.36 2.15 1.09
C GLU A 141 10.15 2.45 0.20
N GLU A 142 9.23 1.49 0.05
CA GLU A 142 7.98 1.62 -0.71
C GLU A 142 6.79 1.08 0.10
N ILE A 143 5.78 1.93 0.30
CA ILE A 143 4.50 1.56 0.89
C ILE A 143 3.40 1.76 -0.15
N ARG A 144 2.56 0.74 -0.34
CA ARG A 144 1.29 0.82 -1.05
C ARG A 144 0.17 0.44 -0.11
N LEU A 145 -0.78 1.35 0.08
CA LEU A 145 -1.97 1.10 0.88
C LEU A 145 -3.20 1.29 0.03
N ASN A 146 -4.11 0.34 0.09
CA ASN A 146 -5.32 0.32 -0.69
C ASN A 146 -6.52 0.07 0.21
N PHE A 147 -7.38 1.07 0.33
CA PHE A 147 -8.55 1.08 1.19
C PHE A 147 -9.77 1.48 0.38
N ASP A 148 -10.96 1.26 0.92
CA ASP A 148 -12.16 1.87 0.36
C ASP A 148 -12.20 3.34 0.79
N LYS A 149 -12.51 4.25 -0.14
CA LYS A 149 -12.62 5.69 0.16
C LYS A 149 -13.58 5.97 1.31
N ASP A 150 -14.62 5.14 1.46
CA ASP A 150 -15.62 5.29 2.51
C ASP A 150 -15.07 4.91 3.90
N ASP A 151 -13.89 4.28 4.00
CA ASP A 151 -13.26 3.88 5.28
C ASP A 151 -12.58 5.06 6.01
N GLY A 152 -12.29 6.17 5.33
CA GLY A 152 -11.70 7.37 5.95
C GLY A 152 -10.37 7.12 6.68
N PHE A 153 -9.55 6.16 6.21
CA PHE A 153 -8.34 5.73 6.92
C PHE A 153 -7.29 6.85 6.96
N LEU A 154 -6.89 7.24 8.17
CA LEU A 154 -5.83 8.22 8.41
C LEU A 154 -4.45 7.57 8.52
N LEU A 155 -3.46 8.17 7.87
CA LEU A 155 -2.09 7.65 7.94
C LEU A 155 -1.42 7.98 9.29
N PRO A 156 -0.79 6.99 9.95
CA PRO A 156 -0.02 7.25 11.18
C PRO A 156 1.28 8.01 10.88
N SER A 157 1.70 8.85 11.82
CA SER A 157 2.90 9.71 11.70
C SER A 157 4.23 8.95 11.53
N CYS A 158 4.25 7.65 11.86
CA CYS A 158 5.42 6.79 11.67
C CYS A 158 5.81 6.66 10.19
N ILE A 159 4.84 6.72 9.27
CA ILE A 159 5.08 6.70 7.81
C ILE A 159 5.94 7.90 7.42
N PHE A 160 5.54 9.08 7.87
CA PHE A 160 6.23 10.31 7.48
C PHE A 160 7.54 10.54 8.24
N SER A 161 7.68 9.96 9.43
CA SER A 161 8.93 9.96 10.20
C SER A 161 9.95 8.93 9.68
N CYS A 162 9.53 8.03 8.78
CA CYS A 162 10.37 6.95 8.25
C CYS A 162 11.42 7.52 7.28
N LYS A 163 12.69 7.48 7.70
CA LYS A 163 13.81 8.05 6.92
C LYS A 163 14.16 7.23 5.67
N THR A 164 13.76 5.98 5.59
CA THR A 164 14.04 5.10 4.45
C THR A 164 12.96 5.18 3.38
N LEU A 165 11.76 5.68 3.72
CA LEU A 165 10.62 5.70 2.83
C LEU A 165 10.83 6.70 1.69
N ARG A 166 10.65 6.22 0.46
CA ARG A 166 10.87 6.96 -0.80
C ARG A 166 9.62 7.04 -1.66
N LYS A 167 8.76 6.02 -1.59
CA LYS A 167 7.58 5.88 -2.43
C LYS A 167 6.36 5.58 -1.57
N LEU A 168 5.32 6.39 -1.74
CA LEU A 168 4.04 6.15 -1.09
C LEU A 168 2.94 6.17 -2.15
N ARG A 169 2.14 5.10 -2.17
CA ARG A 169 0.97 4.96 -3.02
C ARG A 169 -0.24 4.73 -2.14
N LEU A 170 -1.24 5.58 -2.27
CA LEU A 170 -2.47 5.52 -1.50
C LEU A 170 -3.66 5.42 -2.44
N TYR A 171 -4.59 4.54 -2.10
CA TYR A 171 -5.86 4.37 -2.77
C TYR A 171 -6.97 4.41 -1.73
N GLY A 172 -8.01 5.22 -1.95
CA GLY A 172 -9.21 5.29 -1.11
C GLY A 172 -8.94 5.59 0.36
N SER A 173 -8.06 6.55 0.67
CA SER A 173 -7.72 6.94 2.05
C SER A 173 -7.90 8.43 2.30
N SER A 174 -7.96 8.84 3.56
CA SER A 174 -7.89 10.25 3.95
C SER A 174 -6.45 10.62 4.30
N TYR A 175 -5.91 11.60 3.58
CA TYR A 175 -4.60 12.18 3.84
C TYR A 175 -4.77 13.40 4.74
N ASP A 176 -4.57 13.19 6.05
CA ASP A 176 -4.49 14.30 7.00
C ASP A 176 -3.15 15.03 6.83
N THR A 177 -3.25 16.25 6.30
CA THR A 177 -2.11 17.13 6.08
C THR A 177 -1.65 17.86 7.35
N LEU A 178 -2.42 17.82 8.46
CA LEU A 178 -2.05 18.40 9.77
C LEU A 178 -1.08 17.48 10.53
N SER A 179 -1.23 16.16 10.39
CA SER A 179 -0.31 15.17 10.97
C SER A 179 0.87 14.83 10.06
N ALA A 180 0.78 15.15 8.77
CA ALA A 180 1.91 15.06 7.85
C ALA A 180 2.99 16.10 8.21
N PRO A 181 4.26 15.71 8.36
CA PRO A 181 5.34 16.65 8.63
C PRO A 181 5.48 17.62 7.46
N CYS A 182 5.82 18.86 7.79
CA CYS A 182 6.03 19.92 6.80
C CYS A 182 7.16 19.63 5.81
N VAL A 183 7.95 18.56 6.01
CA VAL A 183 9.05 18.16 5.14
C VAL A 183 9.00 16.65 4.89
N LEU A 184 9.03 16.27 3.61
CA LEU A 184 9.17 14.90 3.11
C LEU A 184 10.57 14.74 2.46
N PRO A 185 11.64 14.57 3.25
CA PRO A 185 13.01 14.79 2.78
C PRO A 185 13.50 13.76 1.77
N ASN A 186 13.00 12.53 1.82
CA ASN A 186 13.53 11.39 1.04
C ASN A 186 12.55 10.86 -0.03
N PHE A 187 11.36 11.45 -0.13
CA PHE A 187 10.33 11.00 -1.05
C PHE A 187 10.70 11.34 -2.49
N THR A 188 10.68 10.32 -3.36
CA THR A 188 10.89 10.44 -4.79
C THR A 188 9.60 10.28 -5.58
N SER A 189 8.59 9.61 -5.01
CA SER A 189 7.30 9.38 -5.67
C SER A 189 6.14 9.43 -4.69
N LEU A 190 5.11 10.19 -5.04
CA LEU A 190 3.80 10.21 -4.39
C LEU A 190 2.73 9.88 -5.42
N TYR A 191 1.84 8.95 -5.07
CA TYR A 191 0.72 8.54 -5.90
C TYR A 191 -0.53 8.50 -5.03
N PHE A 192 -1.57 9.19 -5.48
CA PHE A 192 -2.85 9.30 -4.80
C PHE A 192 -3.96 8.95 -5.77
N ASP A 193 -4.87 8.06 -5.36
CA ASP A 193 -6.00 7.62 -6.16
C ASP A 193 -7.26 7.55 -5.28
N GLU A 194 -8.31 8.29 -5.63
CA GLU A 194 -9.50 8.44 -4.79
C GLU A 194 -9.17 8.86 -3.34
N VAL A 195 -8.12 9.69 -3.15
CA VAL A 195 -7.68 10.17 -1.84
C VAL A 195 -8.37 11.48 -1.50
N GLU A 196 -8.87 11.59 -0.27
CA GLU A 196 -9.39 12.83 0.28
C GLU A 196 -8.30 13.56 1.09
N PHE A 197 -8.14 14.87 0.90
CA PHE A 197 -7.14 15.67 1.60
C PHE A 197 -7.79 16.57 2.65
N GLU A 198 -7.36 16.46 3.90
CA GLU A 198 -7.87 17.35 4.96
C GLU A 198 -7.23 18.74 4.88
N HIS A 199 -7.91 19.76 5.41
CA HIS A 199 -7.47 21.16 5.36
C HIS A 199 -6.35 21.44 6.38
N SER A 200 -5.08 21.51 5.96
CA SER A 200 -3.98 21.94 6.85
C SER A 200 -3.58 23.41 6.74
N GLY A 201 -3.86 24.07 5.61
CA GLY A 201 -3.32 25.41 5.33
C GLY A 201 -1.79 25.48 5.25
N HIS A 202 -1.07 24.36 5.37
CA HIS A 202 0.39 24.28 5.34
C HIS A 202 0.88 23.75 3.98
N THR A 203 2.09 24.16 3.60
CA THR A 203 2.76 23.64 2.39
C THR A 203 3.76 22.57 2.79
N ILE A 204 3.69 21.41 2.16
CA ILE A 204 4.64 20.32 2.27
C ILE A 204 5.89 20.67 1.45
N ASP A 205 7.07 20.58 2.05
CA ASP A 205 8.34 20.67 1.33
C ASP A 205 8.84 19.26 0.98
N ALA A 206 8.98 18.96 -0.30
CA ALA A 206 9.37 17.66 -0.81
C ALA A 206 10.58 17.81 -1.76
N PRO A 207 11.79 18.05 -1.21
CA PRO A 207 12.96 18.48 -1.99
C PRO A 207 13.49 17.42 -2.97
N MET A 208 13.15 16.15 -2.76
CA MET A 208 13.61 15.03 -3.60
C MET A 208 12.51 14.44 -4.48
N LEU A 209 11.30 15.04 -4.48
CA LEU A 209 10.15 14.48 -5.17
C LEU A 209 10.29 14.66 -6.68
N GLU A 210 10.27 13.54 -7.41
CA GLU A 210 10.41 13.51 -8.87
C GLU A 210 9.08 13.21 -9.56
N ASN A 211 8.22 12.40 -8.94
CA ASN A 211 6.95 11.97 -9.51
C ASN A 211 5.80 12.25 -8.54
N LEU A 212 4.79 12.99 -8.99
CA LEU A 212 3.56 13.25 -8.27
C LEU A 212 2.37 12.93 -9.17
N SER A 213 1.48 12.07 -8.68
CA SER A 213 0.32 11.66 -9.46
C SER A 213 -0.95 11.67 -8.64
N PHE A 214 -2.01 12.20 -9.24
CA PHE A 214 -3.36 12.24 -8.70
C PHE A 214 -4.30 11.55 -9.70
N PHE A 215 -5.07 10.59 -9.21
CA PHE A 215 -6.07 9.85 -9.96
C PHE A 215 -7.40 9.97 -9.22
N SER A 216 -8.48 10.32 -9.91
CA SER A 216 -9.82 10.37 -9.32
C SER A 216 -9.88 11.18 -8.00
N CYS A 217 -9.00 12.17 -7.84
CA CYS A 217 -8.95 13.04 -6.66
C CYS A 217 -9.81 14.26 -6.94
N TYR A 218 -10.90 14.41 -6.20
CA TYR A 218 -11.92 15.43 -6.45
C TYR A 218 -11.80 16.61 -5.48
N GLU A 219 -12.89 16.95 -4.81
CA GLU A 219 -13.19 18.21 -4.12
C GLU A 219 -12.20 18.68 -3.06
N THR A 220 -11.23 17.87 -2.66
CA THR A 220 -10.25 18.21 -1.62
C THR A 220 -8.83 18.41 -2.15
N LEU A 221 -8.59 18.20 -3.45
CA LEU A 221 -7.26 18.26 -4.07
C LEU A 221 -6.50 19.58 -3.79
N PHE A 222 -7.21 20.71 -3.69
CA PHE A 222 -6.61 22.02 -3.41
C PHE A 222 -6.10 22.18 -1.96
N HIS A 223 -6.42 21.24 -1.07
CA HIS A 223 -5.85 21.21 0.29
C HIS A 223 -4.43 20.64 0.31
N PHE A 224 -4.04 19.85 -0.70
CA PHE A 224 -2.68 19.36 -0.82
C PHE A 224 -1.79 20.44 -1.46
N ASN A 225 -0.91 21.08 -0.69
CA ASN A 225 0.03 22.07 -1.23
C ASN A 225 1.46 21.57 -1.09
N VAL A 226 2.20 21.47 -2.20
CA VAL A 226 3.59 21.00 -2.19
C VAL A 226 4.56 21.93 -2.91
N THR A 227 5.75 22.06 -2.33
CA THR A 227 6.95 22.62 -2.96
C THR A 227 7.90 21.48 -3.29
N ALA A 228 8.19 21.26 -4.58
CA ALA A 228 8.96 20.11 -5.04
C ALA A 228 9.92 20.52 -6.17
N PRO A 229 11.08 21.12 -5.87
CA PRO A 229 11.97 21.71 -6.87
C PRO A 229 12.60 20.73 -7.87
N ARG A 230 12.45 19.41 -7.64
CA ARG A 230 12.97 18.35 -8.52
C ARG A 230 11.86 17.60 -9.26
N LEU A 231 10.63 18.11 -9.22
CA LEU A 231 9.48 17.42 -9.77
C LEU A 231 9.58 17.33 -11.28
N SER A 232 9.82 16.14 -11.82
CA SER A 232 9.93 15.93 -13.26
C SER A 232 8.59 15.59 -13.90
N THR A 233 7.75 14.82 -13.19
CA THR A 233 6.50 14.27 -13.69
C THR A 233 5.35 14.66 -12.78
N LEU A 234 4.34 15.32 -13.35
CA LEU A 234 3.09 15.65 -12.69
C LEU A 234 1.92 15.06 -13.48
N THR A 235 1.08 14.27 -12.83
CA THR A 235 -0.07 13.61 -13.46
C THR A 235 -1.35 13.95 -12.73
N PHE A 236 -2.36 14.33 -13.49
CA PHE A 236 -3.75 14.43 -13.06
C PHE A 236 -4.63 13.65 -14.05
N GLN A 237 -5.43 12.73 -13.54
CA GLN A 237 -6.36 11.95 -14.35
C GLN A 237 -7.64 11.69 -13.55
N GLY A 238 -8.80 11.94 -14.13
CA GLY A 238 -10.09 11.81 -13.45
C GLY A 238 -10.28 12.81 -12.30
N CYS A 239 -9.44 13.85 -12.21
CA CYS A 239 -9.55 14.87 -11.18
C CYS A 239 -10.53 15.96 -11.63
N SER A 240 -11.41 16.41 -10.74
CA SER A 240 -12.22 17.62 -10.97
C SER A 240 -11.62 18.78 -10.18
N TYR A 241 -11.26 19.86 -10.87
CA TYR A 241 -10.63 21.03 -10.26
C TYR A 241 -11.52 22.25 -10.43
N ASP A 242 -12.04 22.75 -9.30
CA ASP A 242 -12.81 24.00 -9.25
C ASP A 242 -11.88 25.17 -8.86
N ARG A 243 -11.54 26.03 -9.84
CA ARG A 243 -10.70 27.22 -9.61
C ARG A 243 -11.29 28.20 -8.60
N ILE A 244 -12.60 28.17 -8.37
CA ILE A 244 -13.26 29.03 -7.39
C ILE A 244 -12.92 28.57 -5.96
N LYS A 245 -12.63 27.28 -5.76
CA LYS A 245 -12.37 26.69 -4.44
C LYS A 245 -10.91 26.74 -4.00
N GLY A 246 -9.94 26.84 -4.91
CA GLY A 246 -8.53 26.95 -4.52
C GLY A 246 -7.52 26.88 -5.68
N ASN A 247 -6.23 27.02 -5.36
CA ASN A 247 -5.14 26.88 -6.33
C ASN A 247 -4.82 25.40 -6.60
N LEU A 248 -4.16 25.13 -7.74
CA LEU A 248 -3.59 23.81 -8.03
C LEU A 248 -2.63 23.39 -6.91
N PRO A 249 -2.51 22.09 -6.62
CA PRO A 249 -1.77 21.57 -5.46
C PRO A 249 -0.25 21.81 -5.49
N VAL A 250 0.24 22.50 -6.52
CA VAL A 250 1.65 22.71 -6.82
C VAL A 250 1.92 24.22 -6.92
N LYS A 251 2.84 24.72 -6.09
CA LYS A 251 3.24 26.14 -6.10
C LYS A 251 3.90 26.55 -7.41
N TYR A 252 3.76 27.83 -7.78
CA TYR A 252 4.34 28.42 -9.00
C TYR A 252 5.82 28.04 -9.21
N SER A 253 6.64 28.13 -8.16
CA SER A 253 8.08 27.79 -8.20
C SER A 253 8.37 26.33 -8.56
N THR A 254 7.44 25.42 -8.30
CA THR A 254 7.57 24.00 -8.64
C THR A 254 7.30 23.75 -10.13
N TRP A 255 6.47 24.57 -10.78
CA TRP A 255 6.12 24.41 -12.21
C TRP A 255 7.33 24.57 -13.13
N GLU A 256 8.34 25.34 -12.71
CA GLU A 256 9.58 25.52 -13.49
C GLU A 256 10.39 24.23 -13.62
N SER A 257 10.22 23.27 -12.69
CA SER A 257 10.92 21.99 -12.70
C SER A 257 10.21 20.88 -13.50
N VAL A 258 8.91 21.04 -13.76
CA VAL A 258 8.06 20.00 -14.37
C VAL A 258 8.39 19.83 -15.84
N SER A 259 8.93 18.66 -16.19
CA SER A 259 9.26 18.28 -17.57
C SER A 259 8.10 17.58 -18.29
N THR A 260 7.27 16.86 -17.55
CA THR A 260 6.17 16.04 -18.07
C THR A 260 4.91 16.35 -17.29
N LEU A 261 3.92 16.93 -17.96
CA LEU A 261 2.59 17.17 -17.43
C LEU A 261 1.59 16.28 -18.17
N VAL A 262 0.96 15.36 -17.43
CA VAL A 262 -0.09 14.47 -17.96
C VAL A 262 -1.42 14.95 -17.41
N LEU A 263 -2.33 15.32 -18.31
CA LEU A 263 -3.71 15.72 -18.00
C LEU A 263 -4.65 14.87 -18.84
N ASP A 264 -5.81 14.55 -18.31
CA ASP A 264 -6.91 13.98 -19.10
C ASP A 264 -8.00 15.02 -19.40
N GLY A 265 -8.98 14.64 -20.22
CA GLY A 265 -10.06 15.54 -20.66
C GLY A 265 -10.99 16.01 -19.54
N TYR A 266 -11.01 15.33 -18.39
CA TYR A 266 -11.83 15.69 -17.23
C TYR A 266 -11.13 16.70 -16.32
N THR A 267 -9.79 16.74 -16.34
CA THR A 267 -8.98 17.64 -15.51
C THR A 267 -9.13 19.12 -15.89
N ILE A 268 -9.60 19.41 -17.12
CA ILE A 268 -9.75 20.78 -17.66
C ILE A 268 -11.23 21.11 -17.87
N GLU A 269 -12.08 20.90 -16.86
CA GLU A 269 -13.36 21.63 -16.81
C GLU A 269 -13.11 23.00 -16.20
N VAL A 270 -12.67 23.93 -17.04
CA VAL A 270 -12.66 25.36 -16.73
C VAL A 270 -14.10 25.85 -16.77
N CYS A 271 -14.76 25.94 -15.62
CA CYS A 271 -15.84 26.91 -15.43
C CYS A 271 -15.25 28.25 -14.97
#